data_AF-A0A3C0AHW5-F1
#
_entry.id   AF-A0A3C0AHW5-F1
#
_cell.length_a   1.000
_cell.length_b   1.000
_cell.length_c   1.000
_cell.angle_alpha   90.00
_cell.angle_beta   90.00
_cell.angle_gamma   90.00
#
_symmetry.space_group_name_H-M   'P 1'
#
loop_
_entity.id
_entity.type
_entity.pdbx_description
1 polymer ?
#
loop_
_entity_poly.entity_id
_entity_poly.type
_entity_poly.pdbx_seq_one_letter_code
_entity_poly.pdbx_strand_id
1 'polypeptide(L)'
;SGKFSGFKVYHVYASRKNTLEAEPQEYIPEWVWELSNRYSLAIMLHMVRARAMADPVNQSYIREHCLQFPNAKLILAHAARGFCGNHTTEGIASLRGLDNVFFDTSAVCESQPFEAILREFGTSRLMFGTDFSVSEIFGRCVSIGDGFFWLGKENVNWESTTFARPVRVGLESLLAIKQACHTLRLNDADVERIFCHNARAMLGIETNSTTNITQETYKRAKQLIPGGT
;
A
#
# COMPACT_ATOMS: atom_id res chain seq x y z
N SER A 1 -11.61 24.41 4.35
CA SER A 1 -10.15 24.53 4.47
C SER A 1 -9.55 23.14 4.35
N GLY A 2 -8.54 22.94 3.49
CA GLY A 2 -7.86 21.64 3.37
C GLY A 2 -6.97 21.41 4.59
N LYS A 3 -7.26 20.39 5.40
CA LYS A 3 -6.38 19.96 6.48
C LYS A 3 -5.39 18.94 5.93
N PHE A 4 -4.10 19.09 6.25
CA PHE A 4 -3.12 18.04 5.99
C PHE A 4 -3.43 16.83 6.87
N SER A 5 -3.27 15.61 6.33
CA SER A 5 -3.57 14.36 7.05
C SER A 5 -2.32 13.54 7.39
N GLY A 6 -1.13 13.99 7.00
CA GLY A 6 0.10 13.23 7.22
C GLY A 6 1.33 13.70 6.47
N PHE A 7 2.40 12.94 6.63
CA PHE A 7 3.69 13.11 6.00
C PHE A 7 3.98 11.94 5.07
N LYS A 8 4.54 12.22 3.89
CA LYS A 8 5.21 11.23 3.05
C LYS A 8 6.70 11.45 3.19
N VAL A 9 7.41 10.41 3.57
CA VAL A 9 8.87 10.40 3.71
C VAL A 9 9.48 9.63 2.56
N TYR A 10 10.71 9.98 2.18
CA TYR A 10 11.38 9.30 1.08
C TYR A 10 12.89 9.21 1.32
N HIS A 11 13.44 8.03 1.08
CA HIS A 11 14.84 7.69 1.34
C HIS A 11 15.87 8.57 0.63
N VAL A 12 15.50 9.23 -0.48
CA VAL A 12 16.39 10.16 -1.20
C VAL A 12 16.81 11.37 -0.38
N TYR A 13 16.10 11.66 0.72
CA TYR A 13 16.45 12.71 1.66
C TYR A 13 17.43 12.26 2.75
N ALA A 14 17.79 10.97 2.80
CA ALA A 14 18.81 10.48 3.71
C ALA A 14 20.19 11.06 3.33
N SER A 15 20.97 11.46 4.34
CA SER A 15 22.32 12.02 4.16
C SER A 15 23.36 10.93 3.87
N ARG A 16 23.16 10.18 2.78
CA ARG A 16 24.07 9.12 2.32
C ARG A 16 24.06 8.98 0.81
N LYS A 17 25.13 8.41 0.26
CA LYS A 17 25.28 8.19 -1.19
C LYS A 17 24.34 7.10 -1.73
N ASN A 18 24.35 5.91 -1.10
CA ASN A 18 23.47 4.82 -1.49
C ASN A 18 22.20 4.85 -0.64
N THR A 19 21.20 5.58 -1.12
CA THR A 19 19.94 5.74 -0.39
C THR A 19 19.08 4.48 -0.40
N LEU A 20 19.39 3.44 -1.19
CA LEU A 20 18.66 2.16 -1.15
C LEU A 20 18.97 1.33 0.10
N GLU A 21 20.08 1.61 0.77
CA GLU A 21 20.44 0.98 2.05
C GLU A 21 20.01 1.84 3.26
N ALA A 22 19.32 2.96 3.03
CA ALA A 22 18.91 3.88 4.09
C ALA A 22 17.95 3.20 5.08
N GLU A 23 18.25 3.37 6.36
CA GLU A 23 17.41 2.99 7.48
C GLU A 23 16.34 4.06 7.73
N PRO A 24 15.15 3.69 8.24
CA PRO A 24 14.05 4.63 8.41
C PRO A 24 14.43 5.92 9.16
N GLN A 25 15.20 5.85 10.24
CA GLN A 25 15.61 7.04 11.02
C GLN A 25 16.42 8.07 10.22
N GLU A 26 17.01 7.68 9.10
CA GLU A 26 17.83 8.58 8.29
C GLU A 26 17.00 9.51 7.41
N TYR A 27 15.73 9.19 7.19
CA TYR A 27 14.81 9.98 6.35
C TYR A 27 13.43 10.18 6.99
N ILE A 28 13.24 9.74 8.24
CA ILE A 28 12.11 10.09 9.10
C ILE A 28 12.66 10.86 10.32
N PRO A 29 12.68 12.20 10.26
CA PRO A 29 13.05 12.99 11.43
C PRO A 29 12.12 12.70 12.61
N GLU A 30 12.67 12.67 13.83
CA GLU A 30 11.90 12.36 15.06
C GLU A 30 10.67 13.27 15.25
N TRP A 31 10.78 14.55 14.89
CA TRP A 31 9.67 15.51 14.97
C TRP A 31 8.46 15.09 14.12
N VAL A 32 8.64 14.29 13.06
CA VAL A 32 7.53 13.74 12.26
C VAL A 32 6.69 12.79 13.11
N TRP A 33 7.34 11.94 13.91
CA TRP A 33 6.67 11.05 14.86
C TRP A 33 5.98 11.82 15.98
N GLU A 34 6.65 12.80 16.56
CA GLU A 34 6.08 13.65 17.63
C GLU A 34 4.83 14.39 17.18
N LEU A 35 4.88 15.04 16.01
CA LEU A 35 3.73 15.75 15.43
C LEU A 35 2.62 14.77 15.05
N SER A 36 2.97 13.62 14.46
CA SER A 36 1.97 12.62 14.07
C SER A 36 1.25 12.03 15.27
N ASN A 37 1.96 11.79 16.36
CA ASN A 37 1.38 11.35 17.63
C ASN A 37 0.48 12.43 18.25
N ARG A 38 0.93 13.69 18.26
CA ARG A 38 0.16 14.80 18.84
C ARG A 38 -1.15 15.06 18.09
N TYR A 39 -1.13 14.95 16.77
CA TYR A 39 -2.25 15.35 15.90
C TYR A 39 -2.95 14.18 15.21
N SER A 40 -2.60 12.93 15.58
CA SER A 40 -3.16 11.71 14.98
C SER A 40 -3.00 11.64 13.45
N LEU A 41 -1.85 12.10 12.95
CA LEU A 41 -1.53 12.16 11.53
C LEU A 41 -0.92 10.85 11.03
N ALA A 42 -0.98 10.66 9.72
CA ALA A 42 -0.35 9.54 9.05
C ALA A 42 1.13 9.79 8.73
N ILE A 43 1.94 8.74 8.76
CA ILE A 43 3.29 8.72 8.19
C ILE A 43 3.29 7.63 7.13
N MET A 44 3.48 7.97 5.87
CA MET A 44 3.59 6.99 4.80
C MET A 44 5.06 6.67 4.55
N LEU A 45 5.47 5.47 4.95
CA LEU A 45 6.84 4.97 4.87
C LEU A 45 7.03 4.11 3.62
N HIS A 46 7.97 4.53 2.77
CA HIS A 46 8.54 3.70 1.70
C HIS A 46 9.91 3.18 2.16
N MET A 47 9.95 1.94 2.69
CA MET A 47 11.21 1.26 3.04
C MET A 47 12.04 0.99 1.79
N VAL A 48 13.37 0.84 1.89
CA VAL A 48 14.22 0.64 0.69
C VAL A 48 15.28 -0.44 0.79
N ARG A 49 15.63 -0.87 2.01
CA ARG A 49 16.57 -1.97 2.24
C ARG A 49 16.11 -3.24 1.54
N ALA A 50 17.06 -4.05 1.07
CA ALA A 50 16.80 -5.16 0.15
C ALA A 50 15.72 -6.13 0.63
N ARG A 51 15.72 -6.47 1.93
CA ARG A 51 14.80 -7.43 2.54
C ARG A 51 13.48 -6.82 3.02
N ALA A 52 13.27 -5.51 2.85
CA ALA A 52 12.03 -4.81 3.20
C ALA A 52 11.50 -5.21 4.59
N MET A 53 10.30 -5.82 4.66
CA MET A 53 9.68 -6.25 5.91
C MET A 53 10.42 -7.39 6.62
N ALA A 54 11.21 -8.20 5.91
CA ALA A 54 12.07 -9.22 6.50
C ALA A 54 13.41 -8.68 7.02
N ASP A 55 13.68 -7.38 6.89
CA ASP A 55 14.90 -6.76 7.45
C ASP A 55 14.71 -6.47 8.95
N PRO A 56 15.52 -7.07 9.85
CA PRO A 56 15.38 -6.86 11.29
C PRO A 56 15.51 -5.40 11.74
N VAL A 57 16.25 -4.57 10.99
CA VAL A 57 16.38 -3.14 11.31
C VAL A 57 15.06 -2.42 11.10
N ASN A 58 14.36 -2.70 9.99
CA ASN A 58 13.04 -2.15 9.74
C ASN A 58 12.04 -2.62 10.80
N GLN A 59 12.08 -3.91 11.16
CA GLN A 59 11.17 -4.49 12.16
C GLN A 59 11.34 -3.81 13.53
N SER A 60 12.58 -3.74 14.04
CA SER A 60 12.87 -3.10 15.32
C SER A 60 12.48 -1.63 15.32
N TYR A 61 12.87 -0.88 14.28
CA TYR A 61 12.53 0.55 14.17
C TYR A 61 11.02 0.79 14.20
N ILE A 62 10.26 0.07 13.35
CA ILE A 62 8.81 0.22 13.27
C ILE A 62 8.17 -0.10 14.61
N ARG A 63 8.57 -1.22 15.23
CA ARG A 63 7.96 -1.66 16.48
C ARG A 63 8.24 -0.70 17.62
N GLU A 64 9.48 -0.22 17.76
CA GLU A 64 9.87 0.77 18.76
C GLU A 64 9.07 2.07 18.62
N HIS A 65 9.02 2.64 17.41
CA HIS A 65 8.37 3.93 17.19
C HIS A 65 6.85 3.82 17.28
N CYS A 66 6.24 2.76 16.74
CA CYS A 66 4.79 2.57 16.85
C CYS A 66 4.34 2.39 18.30
N LEU A 67 5.16 1.76 19.16
CA LEU A 67 4.88 1.65 20.60
C LEU A 67 5.11 2.97 21.35
N GLN A 68 6.14 3.74 20.98
CA GLN A 68 6.44 5.04 21.57
C GLN A 68 5.40 6.11 21.17
N PHE A 69 4.84 6.00 19.97
CA PHE A 69 3.94 6.99 19.36
C PHE A 69 2.59 6.36 18.97
N PRO A 70 1.78 5.90 19.95
CA PRO A 70 0.59 5.09 19.67
C PRO A 70 -0.51 5.81 18.88
N ASN A 71 -0.52 7.15 18.86
CA ASN A 71 -1.50 7.93 18.08
C ASN A 71 -1.03 8.24 16.65
N ALA A 72 0.26 8.06 16.34
CA ALA A 72 0.76 8.21 14.98
C ALA A 72 0.34 7.02 14.13
N LYS A 73 -0.19 7.24 12.92
CA LYS A 73 -0.67 6.17 12.03
C LYS A 73 0.40 5.87 10.98
N LEU A 74 1.11 4.76 11.10
CA LEU A 74 2.13 4.38 10.12
C LEU A 74 1.49 3.61 8.96
N ILE A 75 1.63 4.12 7.74
CA ILE A 75 1.24 3.42 6.51
C ILE A 75 2.52 2.87 5.86
N LEU A 76 2.63 1.55 5.80
CA LEU A 76 3.70 0.84 5.12
C LEU A 76 3.34 0.68 3.64
N ALA A 77 3.99 1.49 2.80
CA ALA A 77 3.67 1.58 1.38
C ALA A 77 3.97 0.27 0.63
N HIS A 78 3.19 -0.02 -0.43
CA HIS A 78 3.36 -1.16 -1.31
C HIS A 78 3.33 -2.49 -0.54
N ALA A 79 2.34 -2.70 0.33
CA ALA A 79 2.25 -3.87 1.22
C ALA A 79 3.54 -4.11 2.03
N ALA A 80 4.05 -3.06 2.67
CA ALA A 80 5.35 -3.06 3.34
C ALA A 80 6.53 -3.39 2.41
N ARG A 81 6.52 -2.79 1.22
CA ARG A 81 7.41 -3.08 0.09
C ARG A 81 7.46 -4.57 -0.24
N GLY A 82 6.27 -5.18 -0.30
CA GLY A 82 6.03 -6.56 -0.69
C GLY A 82 6.22 -6.82 -2.18
N PHE A 83 7.19 -6.19 -2.82
CA PHE A 83 7.59 -6.53 -4.19
C PHE A 83 8.22 -7.93 -4.25
N CYS A 84 8.82 -8.39 -3.14
CA CYS A 84 9.17 -9.78 -2.89
C CYS A 84 8.19 -10.37 -1.86
N GLY A 85 7.30 -11.26 -2.30
CA GLY A 85 6.27 -11.85 -1.44
C GLY A 85 6.82 -12.69 -0.28
N ASN A 86 7.98 -13.32 -0.48
CA ASN A 86 8.66 -14.09 0.56
C ASN A 86 9.11 -13.22 1.72
N HIS A 87 9.63 -12.01 1.44
CA HIS A 87 10.06 -11.08 2.49
C HIS A 87 8.88 -10.58 3.32
N THR A 88 7.72 -10.31 2.71
CA THR A 88 6.50 -9.98 3.47
C THR A 88 6.08 -11.16 4.33
N THR A 89 6.01 -12.37 3.75
CA THR A 89 5.57 -13.59 4.47
C THR A 89 6.46 -13.88 5.68
N GLU A 90 7.78 -13.73 5.54
CA GLU A 90 8.74 -13.94 6.60
C GLU A 90 8.64 -12.88 7.70
N GLY A 91 8.52 -11.60 7.33
CA GLY A 91 8.69 -10.49 8.26
C GLY A 91 7.42 -9.95 8.92
N ILE A 92 6.25 -10.13 8.29
CA ILE A 92 5.03 -9.39 8.67
C ILE A 92 4.57 -9.66 10.12
N ALA A 93 4.79 -10.88 10.61
CA ALA A 93 4.42 -11.30 11.96
C ALA A 93 5.17 -10.53 13.07
N SER A 94 6.31 -9.91 12.75
CA SER A 94 7.07 -9.09 13.71
C SER A 94 6.30 -7.83 14.16
N LEU A 95 5.29 -7.41 13.40
CA LEU A 95 4.47 -6.24 13.67
C LEU A 95 3.18 -6.56 14.44
N ARG A 96 2.97 -7.82 14.86
CA ARG A 96 1.82 -8.23 15.69
C ARG A 96 1.66 -7.35 16.92
N GLY A 97 0.41 -7.00 17.22
CA GLY A 97 0.06 -6.18 18.39
C GLY A 97 0.25 -4.68 18.21
N LEU A 98 0.71 -4.21 17.03
CA LEU A 98 0.71 -2.79 16.71
C LEU A 98 -0.62 -2.37 16.08
N ASP A 99 -1.42 -1.60 16.82
CA ASP A 99 -2.74 -1.15 16.36
C ASP A 99 -2.71 0.01 15.37
N ASN A 100 -1.59 0.72 15.31
CA ASN A 100 -1.39 1.94 14.54
C ASN A 100 -0.59 1.73 13.23
N VAL A 101 -0.45 0.48 12.78
CA VAL A 101 0.18 0.12 11.50
C VAL A 101 -0.88 -0.24 10.45
N PHE A 102 -0.74 0.33 9.26
CA PHE A 102 -1.59 0.14 8.10
C PHE A 102 -0.74 -0.16 6.87
N PHE A 103 -1.37 -0.70 5.83
CA PHE A 103 -0.71 -1.11 4.58
C PHE A 103 -1.53 -0.61 3.39
N ASP A 104 -0.88 -0.25 2.30
CA ASP A 104 -1.56 -0.03 1.03
C ASP A 104 -1.27 -1.12 0.00
N THR A 105 -2.11 -1.24 -1.03
CA THR A 105 -1.94 -2.25 -2.09
C THR A 105 -1.00 -1.83 -3.22
N SER A 106 -0.44 -0.62 -3.14
CA SER A 106 -0.06 0.13 -4.31
C SER A 106 1.11 -0.49 -5.08
N ALA A 107 0.96 -0.62 -6.40
CA ALA A 107 1.95 -1.15 -7.35
C ALA A 107 2.41 -2.62 -7.16
N VAL A 108 1.92 -3.33 -6.15
CA VAL A 108 2.27 -4.74 -5.89
C VAL A 108 1.46 -5.65 -6.81
N CYS A 109 2.14 -6.51 -7.57
CA CYS A 109 1.55 -7.32 -8.66
C CYS A 109 1.41 -8.81 -8.31
N GLU A 110 1.65 -9.20 -7.06
CA GLU A 110 1.55 -10.60 -6.59
C GLU A 110 0.62 -10.67 -5.37
N SER A 111 -0.15 -11.75 -5.24
CA SER A 111 -1.13 -11.88 -4.15
C SER A 111 -0.48 -12.18 -2.80
N GLN A 112 0.68 -12.85 -2.80
CA GLN A 112 1.35 -13.36 -1.61
C GLN A 112 1.56 -12.30 -0.49
N PRO A 113 2.07 -11.09 -0.76
CA PRO A 113 2.16 -10.03 0.25
C PRO A 113 0.81 -9.67 0.89
N PHE A 114 -0.24 -9.55 0.08
CA PHE A 114 -1.58 -9.21 0.56
C PHE A 114 -2.14 -10.34 1.41
N GLU A 115 -1.98 -11.59 0.97
CA GLU A 115 -2.41 -12.75 1.74
C GLU A 115 -1.70 -12.84 3.10
N ALA A 116 -0.38 -12.57 3.14
CA ALA A 116 0.38 -12.54 4.39
C ALA A 116 -0.14 -11.45 5.34
N ILE A 117 -0.37 -10.22 4.85
CA ILE A 117 -0.93 -9.13 5.65
C ILE A 117 -2.34 -9.46 6.14
N LEU A 118 -3.21 -9.96 5.27
CA LEU A 118 -4.61 -10.24 5.61
C LEU A 118 -4.75 -11.39 6.62
N ARG A 119 -3.88 -12.41 6.55
CA ARG A 119 -3.83 -13.47 7.57
C ARG A 119 -3.39 -12.97 8.94
N GLU A 120 -2.50 -11.98 8.96
CA GLU A 120 -1.90 -11.46 10.18
C GLU A 120 -2.73 -10.37 10.85
N PHE A 121 -3.21 -9.40 10.05
CA PHE A 121 -3.87 -8.19 10.54
C PHE A 121 -5.38 -8.16 10.23
N GLY A 122 -5.89 -9.15 9.50
CA GLY A 122 -7.25 -9.12 9.00
C GLY A 122 -7.47 -8.00 7.97
N THR A 123 -8.73 -7.75 7.66
CA THR A 123 -9.13 -6.82 6.58
C THR A 123 -9.17 -5.37 7.03
N SER A 124 -8.88 -5.04 8.29
CA SER A 124 -9.01 -3.68 8.85
C SER A 124 -7.75 -2.80 8.69
N ARG A 125 -6.63 -3.38 8.24
CA ARG A 125 -5.34 -2.68 8.10
C ARG A 125 -4.86 -2.52 6.66
N LEU A 126 -5.46 -3.21 5.69
CA LEU A 126 -5.09 -3.11 4.26
C LEU A 126 -5.99 -2.11 3.53
N MET A 127 -5.41 -1.18 2.78
CA MET A 127 -6.11 -0.11 2.07
C MET A 127 -5.78 -0.13 0.59
N PHE A 128 -6.77 0.04 -0.26
CA PHE A 128 -6.52 0.15 -1.69
C PHE A 128 -5.76 1.45 -2.02
N GLY A 129 -4.73 1.31 -2.84
CA GLY A 129 -3.99 2.42 -3.45
C GLY A 129 -3.46 1.98 -4.82
N THR A 130 -3.43 2.89 -5.79
CA THR A 130 -3.00 2.56 -7.16
C THR A 130 -1.52 2.78 -7.41
N ASP A 131 -0.91 3.74 -6.71
CA ASP A 131 0.40 4.33 -7.04
C ASP A 131 0.41 5.06 -8.39
N PHE A 132 -0.58 5.92 -8.67
CA PHE A 132 -0.50 6.75 -9.88
C PHE A 132 0.72 7.70 -9.79
N SER A 133 1.58 7.81 -10.80
CA SER A 133 1.46 7.29 -12.18
C SER A 133 2.18 5.96 -12.45
N VAL A 134 2.85 5.35 -11.46
CA VAL A 134 3.48 4.03 -11.60
C VAL A 134 2.46 2.99 -12.08
N SER A 135 1.20 3.11 -11.65
CA SER A 135 0.08 2.29 -12.11
C SER A 135 -0.09 2.24 -13.63
N GLU A 136 0.34 3.27 -14.36
CA GLU A 136 0.18 3.37 -15.81
C GLU A 136 1.34 2.77 -16.62
N ILE A 137 2.41 2.33 -15.94
CA ILE A 137 3.53 1.66 -16.59
C ILE A 137 3.06 0.31 -17.14
N PHE A 138 3.44 -0.01 -18.38
CA PHE A 138 3.25 -1.35 -18.95
C PHE A 138 4.34 -2.28 -18.45
N GLY A 139 3.94 -3.29 -17.66
CA GLY A 139 4.88 -4.16 -16.97
C GLY A 139 4.31 -4.70 -15.66
N ARG A 140 5.18 -5.31 -14.84
CA ARG A 140 4.83 -5.76 -13.50
C ARG A 140 6.07 -5.91 -12.62
N CYS A 141 5.87 -5.84 -11.31
CA CYS A 141 6.86 -6.33 -10.36
C CYS A 141 6.67 -7.85 -10.15
N VAL A 142 7.75 -8.58 -9.95
CA VAL A 142 7.73 -10.03 -9.75
C VAL A 142 8.80 -10.45 -8.74
N SER A 143 8.47 -11.37 -7.85
CA SER A 143 9.45 -12.01 -6.96
C SER A 143 10.37 -12.93 -7.77
N ILE A 144 11.68 -12.79 -7.61
CA ILE A 144 12.68 -13.67 -8.24
C ILE A 144 13.72 -14.04 -7.19
N GLY A 145 13.81 -15.33 -6.85
CA GLY A 145 14.71 -15.82 -5.81
C GLY A 145 14.40 -15.18 -4.44
N ASP A 146 15.41 -14.57 -3.82
CA ASP A 146 15.32 -13.83 -2.55
C ASP A 146 15.18 -12.31 -2.77
N GLY A 147 14.46 -11.90 -3.81
CA GLY A 147 14.29 -10.49 -4.17
C GLY A 147 13.16 -10.27 -5.16
N PHE A 148 13.20 -9.14 -5.84
CA PHE A 148 12.20 -8.77 -6.83
C PHE A 148 12.82 -8.07 -8.03
N PHE A 149 12.12 -8.08 -9.15
CA PHE A 149 12.51 -7.40 -10.36
C PHE A 149 11.30 -6.73 -11.01
N TRP A 150 11.50 -5.52 -11.53
CA TRP A 150 10.50 -4.82 -12.31
C TRP A 150 10.69 -5.18 -13.77
N LEU A 151 9.69 -5.84 -14.36
CA LEU A 151 9.66 -6.12 -15.79
C LEU A 151 8.99 -4.95 -16.51
N GLY A 152 9.71 -4.32 -17.41
CA GLY A 152 9.25 -3.14 -18.17
C GLY A 152 9.86 -3.09 -19.56
N LYS A 153 9.50 -2.06 -20.33
CA LYS A 153 10.00 -1.86 -21.70
C LYS A 153 11.53 -1.67 -21.77
N GLU A 154 12.13 -1.24 -20.67
CA GLU A 154 13.55 -0.95 -20.52
C GLU A 154 14.42 -2.19 -20.37
N ASN A 155 13.84 -3.33 -19.98
CA ASN A 155 14.59 -4.55 -19.68
C ASN A 155 13.96 -5.85 -20.22
N VAL A 156 12.75 -5.79 -20.77
CA VAL A 156 12.10 -6.92 -21.45
C VAL A 156 11.77 -6.54 -22.89
N ASN A 157 12.23 -7.37 -23.84
CA ASN A 157 11.70 -7.35 -25.19
C ASN A 157 10.40 -8.15 -25.25
N TRP A 158 9.25 -7.47 -25.13
CA TRP A 158 7.95 -8.14 -25.11
C TRP A 158 7.59 -8.82 -26.44
N GLU A 159 8.14 -8.36 -27.56
CA GLU A 159 7.91 -8.94 -28.89
C GLU A 159 8.50 -10.34 -29.03
N SER A 160 9.54 -10.67 -28.25
CA SER A 160 10.15 -12.00 -28.26
C SER A 160 9.30 -13.05 -27.53
N THR A 161 8.24 -12.65 -26.83
CA THR A 161 7.41 -13.57 -26.04
C THR A 161 6.22 -14.07 -26.87
N THR A 162 5.96 -15.38 -26.82
CA THR A 162 4.83 -16.01 -27.49
C THR A 162 3.52 -15.83 -26.74
N PHE A 163 3.56 -15.90 -25.41
CA PHE A 163 2.36 -15.98 -24.57
C PHE A 163 2.15 -14.78 -23.64
N ALA A 164 3.15 -13.90 -23.51
CA ALA A 164 3.09 -12.78 -22.60
C ALA A 164 2.87 -11.47 -23.34
N ARG A 165 2.01 -10.61 -22.80
CA ARG A 165 1.89 -9.22 -23.21
C ARG A 165 1.77 -8.37 -21.95
N PRO A 166 2.56 -7.30 -21.80
CA PRO A 166 2.48 -6.49 -20.61
C PRO A 166 1.13 -5.75 -20.60
N VAL A 167 0.53 -5.67 -19.43
CA VAL A 167 -0.58 -4.75 -19.17
C VAL A 167 -0.11 -3.68 -18.19
N ARG A 168 -1.01 -2.75 -17.82
CA ARG A 168 -0.68 -1.71 -16.85
C ARG A 168 -0.47 -2.31 -15.46
N VAL A 169 0.55 -1.86 -14.74
CA VAL A 169 0.86 -2.25 -13.35
C VAL A 169 -0.37 -2.11 -12.44
N GLY A 170 -1.21 -1.10 -12.64
CA GLY A 170 -2.45 -0.94 -11.88
C GLY A 170 -3.44 -2.10 -12.07
N LEU A 171 -3.52 -2.67 -13.28
CA LEU A 171 -4.36 -3.85 -13.55
C LEU A 171 -3.76 -5.12 -12.94
N GLU A 172 -2.44 -5.30 -13.06
CA GLU A 172 -1.72 -6.41 -12.40
C GLU A 172 -1.92 -6.37 -10.88
N SER A 173 -1.83 -5.18 -10.28
CA SER A 173 -2.05 -4.97 -8.86
C SER A 173 -3.50 -5.23 -8.43
N LEU A 174 -4.47 -4.81 -9.24
CA LEU A 174 -5.89 -5.09 -9.01
C LEU A 174 -6.18 -6.61 -9.10
N LEU A 175 -5.57 -7.31 -10.05
CA LEU A 175 -5.68 -8.77 -10.16
C LEU A 175 -5.04 -9.48 -8.97
N ALA A 176 -3.91 -9.00 -8.48
CA ALA A 176 -3.23 -9.55 -7.31
C ALA A 176 -4.07 -9.44 -6.03
N ILE A 177 -4.65 -8.28 -5.74
CA ILE A 177 -5.54 -8.15 -4.56
C ILE A 177 -6.83 -8.94 -4.76
N LYS A 178 -7.40 -8.99 -5.97
CA LYS A 178 -8.54 -9.84 -6.28
C LYS A 178 -8.24 -11.31 -6.00
N GLN A 179 -7.08 -11.80 -6.40
CA GLN A 179 -6.65 -13.17 -6.12
C GLN A 179 -6.54 -13.42 -4.61
N ALA A 180 -5.93 -12.50 -3.84
CA ALA A 180 -5.85 -12.63 -2.38
C ALA A 180 -7.24 -12.68 -1.73
N CYS A 181 -8.18 -11.85 -2.16
CA CYS A 181 -9.57 -11.88 -1.70
C CYS A 181 -10.23 -13.24 -1.95
N HIS A 182 -10.02 -13.81 -3.15
CA HIS A 182 -10.53 -15.14 -3.48
C HIS A 182 -9.87 -16.25 -2.64
N THR A 183 -8.54 -16.25 -2.52
CA THR A 183 -7.78 -17.23 -1.74
C THR A 183 -8.26 -17.28 -0.28
N LEU A 184 -8.52 -16.11 0.31
CA LEU A 184 -8.95 -15.98 1.71
C LEU A 184 -10.48 -15.99 1.89
N ARG A 185 -11.24 -16.15 0.81
CA ARG A 185 -12.72 -16.20 0.83
C ARG A 185 -13.34 -14.98 1.50
N LEU A 186 -12.79 -13.80 1.21
CA LEU A 186 -13.35 -12.54 1.70
C LEU A 186 -14.76 -12.33 1.13
N ASN A 187 -15.67 -11.84 1.97
CA ASN A 187 -17.01 -11.44 1.54
C ASN A 187 -17.00 -9.99 1.01
N ASP A 188 -18.14 -9.54 0.50
CA ASP A 188 -18.27 -8.19 -0.07
C ASP A 188 -17.93 -7.08 0.94
N ALA A 189 -18.34 -7.22 2.21
CA ALA A 189 -18.05 -6.23 3.24
C ALA A 189 -16.54 -6.12 3.55
N ASP A 190 -15.81 -7.23 3.48
CA ASP A 190 -14.36 -7.25 3.61
C ASP A 190 -13.66 -6.57 2.41
N VAL A 191 -14.17 -6.79 1.20
CA VAL A 191 -13.65 -6.13 -0.01
C VAL A 191 -13.92 -4.62 0.04
N GLU A 192 -15.14 -4.20 0.37
CA GLU A 192 -15.50 -2.78 0.56
C GLU A 192 -14.64 -2.11 1.64
N ARG A 193 -14.32 -2.85 2.70
CA ARG A 193 -13.45 -2.37 3.76
C ARG A 193 -12.06 -2.01 3.23
N ILE A 194 -11.46 -2.88 2.42
CA ILE A 194 -10.14 -2.65 1.80
C ILE A 194 -10.21 -1.49 0.79
N PHE A 195 -11.23 -1.45 -0.06
CA PHE A 195 -11.32 -0.47 -1.16
C PHE A 195 -11.81 0.91 -0.75
N CYS A 196 -12.46 1.06 0.41
CA CYS A 196 -13.05 2.33 0.82
C CYS A 196 -12.97 2.58 2.33
N HIS A 197 -13.55 1.69 3.14
CA HIS A 197 -13.85 2.05 4.53
C HIS A 197 -12.61 2.25 5.41
N ASN A 198 -11.54 1.47 5.22
CA ASN A 198 -10.33 1.59 6.04
C ASN A 198 -9.66 2.95 5.90
N ALA A 199 -9.37 3.38 4.66
CA ALA A 199 -8.71 4.66 4.43
C ALA A 199 -9.53 5.82 4.99
N ARG A 200 -10.84 5.74 4.87
CA ARG A 200 -11.75 6.77 5.35
C ARG A 200 -11.84 6.81 6.87
N ALA A 201 -11.95 5.67 7.52
CA ALA A 201 -11.92 5.57 8.97
C ALA A 201 -10.58 6.08 9.52
N MET A 202 -9.46 5.65 8.92
CA MET A 202 -8.11 6.03 9.32
C MET A 202 -7.87 7.54 9.16
N LEU A 203 -8.37 8.15 8.08
CA LEU A 203 -8.21 9.59 7.78
C LEU A 203 -9.30 10.48 8.37
N GLY A 204 -10.34 9.93 9.00
CA GLY A 204 -11.48 10.70 9.52
C GLY A 204 -12.33 11.33 8.41
N ILE A 205 -12.48 10.66 7.27
CA ILE A 205 -13.28 11.13 6.12
C ILE A 205 -14.72 10.63 6.24
N GLU A 206 -15.60 11.51 6.70
CA GLU A 206 -17.04 11.28 6.72
C GLU A 206 -17.62 11.26 5.28
N THR A 207 -18.59 10.39 5.01
CA THR A 207 -19.43 10.47 3.79
C THR A 207 -20.90 10.54 4.10
N ASN A 208 -21.26 11.03 5.27
CA ASN A 208 -22.63 11.46 5.49
C ASN A 208 -22.82 12.74 4.66
N SER A 209 -23.03 12.57 3.35
CA SER A 209 -23.59 13.61 2.53
C SER A 209 -25.04 13.76 2.98
N THR A 210 -25.36 14.89 3.61
CA THR A 210 -26.74 15.30 3.87
C THR A 210 -27.54 15.57 2.59
N THR A 211 -26.88 15.51 1.43
CA THR A 211 -27.48 15.73 0.11
C THR A 211 -27.31 14.50 -0.78
N ASN A 212 -28.37 14.14 -1.50
CA ASN A 212 -28.50 12.91 -2.28
C ASN A 212 -27.73 12.97 -3.63
N ILE A 213 -26.55 13.62 -3.62
CA ILE A 213 -25.75 14.00 -4.80
C ILE A 213 -25.39 12.78 -5.64
N THR A 214 -25.10 11.63 -5.02
CA THR A 214 -24.77 10.40 -5.75
C THR A 214 -25.96 9.88 -6.56
N GLN A 215 -27.17 9.91 -6.00
CA GLN A 215 -28.38 9.53 -6.74
C GLN A 215 -28.70 10.52 -7.85
N GLU A 216 -28.50 11.83 -7.62
CA GLU A 216 -28.72 12.86 -8.64
C GLU A 216 -27.71 12.76 -9.78
N THR A 217 -26.44 12.50 -9.45
CA THR A 217 -25.37 12.32 -10.45
C THR A 217 -25.59 11.04 -11.26
N TYR A 218 -26.01 9.95 -10.61
CA TYR A 218 -26.38 8.70 -11.29
C TYR A 218 -27.60 8.88 -12.20
N LYS A 219 -28.64 9.60 -11.75
CA LYS A 219 -29.80 9.95 -12.58
C LYS A 219 -29.40 10.80 -13.79
N ARG A 220 -28.52 11.79 -13.60
CA ARG A 220 -27.99 12.64 -14.67
C ARG A 220 -27.13 11.83 -15.65
N ALA A 221 -26.29 10.91 -15.16
CA ALA A 221 -25.49 10.03 -16.00
C ALA A 221 -26.39 9.12 -16.86
N LYS A 222 -27.48 8.57 -16.31
CA LYS A 222 -28.47 7.80 -17.08
C LYS A 222 -29.23 8.61 -18.14
N GLN A 223 -29.42 9.91 -17.92
CA GLN A 223 -30.01 10.80 -18.93
C GLN A 223 -29.04 11.11 -20.08
N LEU A 224 -27.73 11.16 -19.78
CA LEU A 224 -26.69 11.45 -20.76
C LEU A 224 -26.22 10.21 -21.53
N ILE A 225 -26.34 9.02 -20.93
CA ILE A 225 -25.94 7.73 -21.53
C ILE A 225 -27.09 6.73 -21.40
N PRO A 226 -28.09 6.78 -22.31
CA PRO A 226 -29.19 5.84 -22.29
C PRO A 226 -28.74 4.51 -22.91
N GLY A 227 -28.38 3.52 -22.07
CA GLY A 227 -28.09 2.16 -22.56
C GLY A 227 -27.17 1.27 -21.72
N GLY A 228 -26.65 1.72 -20.57
CA GLY A 228 -25.80 0.88 -19.72
C GLY A 228 -26.59 0.11 -18.66
N THR A 229 -26.93 -1.15 -18.95
CA THR A 229 -27.00 -2.22 -17.93
C THR A 229 -25.73 -3.02 -17.97
#